data_AF-A0A1H2FH55-F1
#
_entry.id   AF-A0A1H2FH55-F1
#
_cell.length_a   1.000
_cell.length_b   1.000
_cell.length_c   1.000
_cell.angle_alpha   90.00
_cell.angle_beta   90.00
_cell.angle_gamma   90.00
#
_symmetry.space_group_name_H-M   'P 1'
#
loop_
_entity.id
_entity.type
_entity.pdbx_description
1 polymer ?
#
loop_
_entity_poly.entity_id
_entity_poly.type
_entity_poly.pdbx_seq_one_letter_code
_entity_poly.pdbx_strand_id
1 'polypeptide(L)' 'MRSEGAGAPRDAEGRIASPCVGSCGLDARDVCRGCGRLREEIRQWRGADDALRLEIRALAEARQAG' A
#
# COMPACT_ATOMS: atom_id res chain seq x y z
N MET A 1 -4.49 1.50 -27.10
CA MET A 1 -4.22 2.24 -25.84
C MET A 1 -4.83 1.41 -24.72
N ARG A 2 -3.99 0.86 -23.83
CA ARG A 2 -4.38 -0.15 -22.85
C ARG A 2 -5.12 0.52 -21.69
N SER A 3 -6.43 0.30 -21.61
CA SER A 3 -7.21 0.55 -20.40
C SER A 3 -6.98 -0.64 -19.47
N GLU A 4 -6.07 -0.52 -18.50
CA GLU A 4 -5.91 -1.56 -17.48
C GLU A 4 -6.75 -1.18 -16.26
N GLY A 5 -7.63 -2.13 -15.93
CA GLY A 5 -8.81 -1.95 -15.10
C GLY A 5 -8.49 -1.66 -13.64
N ALA A 6 -9.44 -0.96 -13.02
CA ALA A 6 -9.55 -0.74 -11.60
C ALA A 6 -9.59 -2.07 -10.83
N GLY A 7 -8.43 -2.54 -10.41
CA GLY A 7 -8.26 -3.67 -9.50
C GLY A 7 -6.89 -3.58 -8.86
N ALA A 8 -6.82 -3.52 -7.53
CA ALA A 8 -5.55 -3.51 -6.83
C ALA A 8 -4.74 -4.77 -7.26
N PRO A 9 -3.44 -4.62 -7.59
CA PRO A 9 -2.61 -5.75 -7.98
C PRO A 9 -2.63 -6.82 -6.89
N ARG A 10 -2.55 -8.10 -7.28
CA ARG A 10 -2.47 -9.24 -6.35
C ARG A 10 -1.09 -9.90 -6.42
N ASP A 11 -0.63 -10.43 -5.30
CA ASP A 11 0.62 -11.20 -5.22
C ASP A 11 0.45 -12.62 -5.79
N ALA A 12 1.55 -13.38 -5.83
CA ALA A 12 1.53 -14.76 -6.35
C ALA A 12 0.64 -15.69 -5.51
N GLU A 13 0.36 -15.33 -4.26
CA GLU A 13 -0.52 -16.06 -3.35
C GLU A 13 -1.99 -15.59 -3.43
N GLY A 14 -2.32 -14.68 -4.37
CA GLY A 14 -3.68 -14.20 -4.60
C GLY A 14 -4.16 -13.12 -3.62
N ARG A 15 -3.30 -12.67 -2.71
CA ARG A 15 -3.59 -11.59 -1.76
C ARG A 15 -3.34 -10.24 -2.40
N ILE A 16 -3.87 -9.17 -1.83
CA ILE A 16 -3.56 -7.81 -2.31
C ILE A 16 -2.04 -7.55 -2.26
N ALA A 17 -1.47 -7.16 -3.39
CA ALA A 17 -0.05 -6.85 -3.52
C ALA A 17 0.28 -5.54 -2.79
N SER A 18 1.49 -5.49 -2.25
CA SER A 18 1.97 -4.28 -1.55
C SER A 18 2.08 -3.12 -2.54
N PRO A 19 1.53 -1.93 -2.24
CA PRO A 19 1.72 -0.72 -3.07
C PRO A 19 3.14 -0.14 -2.92
N CYS A 20 4.11 -0.92 -2.45
CA CYS A 20 5.49 -0.45 -2.27
C CYS A 20 6.18 -0.35 -3.63
N VAL A 21 6.65 0.84 -3.97
CA VAL A 21 7.37 1.13 -5.22
C VAL A 21 8.88 0.84 -5.13
N GLY A 22 9.34 0.15 -4.09
CA GLY A 22 10.76 -0.15 -3.85
C GLY A 22 11.59 1.04 -3.32
N SER A 23 11.01 2.24 -3.23
CA SER A 23 11.61 3.41 -2.58
C SER A 23 11.07 3.54 -1.16
N CYS A 24 11.74 2.92 -0.19
CA CYS A 24 11.37 3.02 1.22
C CYS A 24 12.09 4.21 1.87
N GLY A 25 11.33 5.21 2.31
CA GLY A 25 11.86 6.37 3.01
C GLY A 25 10.82 6.97 3.94
N LEU A 26 10.83 6.55 5.21
CA LEU A 26 9.93 7.11 6.23
C LEU A 26 10.24 8.60 6.47
N ASP A 27 9.21 9.40 6.72
CA ASP A 27 9.31 10.78 7.17
C ASP A 27 9.33 10.87 8.71
N ALA A 28 9.31 12.10 9.25
CA ALA A 28 9.29 12.34 10.69
C ALA A 28 7.99 11.85 11.39
N ARG A 29 6.95 11.51 10.62
CA ARG A 29 5.66 10.97 11.10
C ARG A 29 5.53 9.47 10.83
N ASP A 30 6.65 8.79 10.56
CA ASP A 30 6.68 7.36 10.20
C ASP A 30 5.85 7.02 8.94
N VAL A 31 5.62 7.99 8.05
CA VAL A 31 4.95 7.80 6.75
C VAL A 31 6.00 7.56 5.67
N CYS A 32 5.86 6.47 4.92
CA CYS A 32 6.70 6.19 3.76
C CYS A 32 6.44 7.22 2.66
N ARG A 33 7.45 8.00 2.31
CA ARG A 33 7.37 9.03 1.25
C ARG A 33 7.21 8.45 -0.15
N GLY A 34 7.54 7.17 -0.35
CA GLY A 34 7.40 6.51 -1.65
C GLY A 34 6.01 5.91 -1.90
N CYS A 35 5.38 5.31 -0.87
CA CYS A 35 4.09 4.64 -1.01
C CYS A 35 2.99 5.17 -0.09
N GLY A 36 3.24 6.19 0.74
CA GLY A 36 2.25 6.82 1.62
C GLY A 36 1.82 5.99 2.83
N ARG A 37 2.44 4.81 3.04
CA ARG A 37 2.08 3.90 4.14
C ARG A 37 2.82 4.22 5.42
N LEU A 38 2.14 4.07 6.56
CA LEU A 38 2.76 4.17 7.88
C LEU A 38 3.66 2.97 8.17
N ARG A 39 4.70 3.18 8.99
CA ARG A 39 5.56 2.11 9.52
C ARG A 39 4.76 1.00 10.20
N GLU A 40 3.71 1.38 10.90
CA GLU A 40 2.79 0.46 11.58
C GLU A 40 2.02 -0.41 10.58
N GLU A 41 1.45 0.21 9.55
CA GLU A 41 0.76 -0.48 8.45
C GLU A 41 1.70 -1.42 7.69
N ILE A 42 2.98 -1.03 7.51
CA ILE A 42 4.01 -1.88 6.89
C ILE A 42 4.27 -3.12 7.75
N ARG A 43 4.34 -2.98 9.08
CA ARG A 43 4.47 -4.11 10.01
C ARG A 43 3.23 -5.01 9.98
N GLN A 44 2.04 -4.41 10.00
CA GLN A 44 0.77 -5.15 10.00
C GLN A 44 0.53 -5.91 8.68
N TRP A 45 1.08 -5.43 7.55
CA TRP A 45 0.87 -6.03 6.23
C TRP A 45 1.11 -7.54 6.13
N ARG A 46 2.13 -8.04 6.85
CA ARG A 46 2.49 -9.47 6.82
C ARG A 46 1.39 -10.35 7.40
N GLY A 47 0.65 -9.84 8.40
CA GLY A 47 -0.47 -10.54 9.04
C GLY A 47 -1.85 -10.05 8.59
N ALA A 48 -1.92 -9.00 7.78
CA ALA A 48 -3.17 -8.45 7.28
C ALA A 48 -3.92 -9.44 6.38
N ASP A 49 -5.25 -9.36 6.39
CA ASP A 49 -6.12 -9.99 5.40
C ASP A 49 -6.35 -9.04 4.21
N ASP A 50 -7.07 -9.50 3.19
CA ASP A 50 -7.29 -8.67 1.99
C ASP A 50 -8.12 -7.43 2.29
N ALA A 51 -9.05 -7.48 3.25
CA ALA A 51 -9.83 -6.33 3.68
C ALA A 51 -8.94 -5.24 4.27
N LEU A 52 -8.09 -5.59 5.24
CA LEU A 52 -7.16 -4.66 5.86
C LEU A 52 -6.10 -4.16 4.86
N ARG A 53 -5.64 -5.02 3.94
CA ARG A 53 -4.71 -4.60 2.88
C ARG A 53 -5.33 -3.54 1.97
N LEU A 54 -6.60 -3.70 1.60
CA LEU A 54 -7.33 -2.69 0.82
C LEU A 54 -7.47 -1.39 1.60
N GLU A 55 -7.82 -1.46 2.87
CA GLU A 55 -7.93 -0.28 3.74
C GLU A 55 -6.61 0.48 3.85
N ILE A 56 -5.51 -0.22 4.17
CA ILE A 56 -4.17 0.37 4.23
C ILE A 56 -3.79 1.03 2.90
N ARG A 57 -4.14 0.39 1.77
CA ARG A 57 -3.87 0.93 0.44
C ARG A 57 -4.67 2.22 0.20
N ALA A 58 -5.96 2.23 0.53
CA ALA A 58 -6.82 3.40 0.40
C ALA A 58 -6.36 4.56 1.29
N LEU A 59 -5.98 4.29 2.54
CA LEU A 59 -5.42 5.29 3.46
C LEU A 59 -4.10 5.87 2.92
N ALA A 60 -3.22 5.01 2.40
CA ALA A 60 -1.96 5.44 1.82
C ALA A 60 -2.13 6.28 0.55
N GLU A 61 -3.09 5.92 -0.31
CA GLU A 61 -3.46 6.72 -1.48
C GLU A 61 -4.03 8.08 -1.08
N ALA A 62 -4.91 8.12 -0.08
CA ALA A 62 -5.45 9.37 0.46
C ALA A 62 -4.35 10.30 1.01
N ARG A 63 -3.31 9.74 1.64
CA ARG A 63 -2.14 10.51 2.13
C ARG A 63 -1.23 11.02 1.02
N GLN A 64 -1.18 10.34 -0.14
CA GLN A 64 -0.40 10.79 -1.30
C GLN A 64 -1.15 11.80 -2.17
N ALA A 65 -2.49 11.79 -2.12
CA ALA A 65 -3.33 12.71 -2.89
C ALA A 65 -3.51 14.08 -2.23
N GLY A 66 -3.05 14.27 -0.98
CA GLY A 66 -3.05 15.54 -0.24
C GLY A 66 -1.67 16.16 -0.17
#